data_AF-A0A7W0F9Z2-F1
#
_entry.id   AF-A0A7W0F9Z2-F1
#
_cell.length_a   1.000
_cell.length_b   1.000
_cell.length_c   1.000
_cell.angle_alpha   90.00
_cell.angle_beta   90.00
_cell.angle_gamma   90.00
#
_symmetry.space_group_name_H-M   'P 1'
#
loop_
_entity.id
_entity.type
_entity.pdbx_description
1 polymer ?
#
loop_
_entity_poly.entity_id
_entity_poly.type
_entity_poly.pdbx_seq_one_letter_code
_entity_poly.pdbx_strand_id
1 'polypeptide(L)'
;MKKLRPDVLVCVLKTKRDKKILLEERWYRIPLEHAPRRKPKFLAFYQPAVFKDSGEKIELYGRIKYWRLKKRKDIIPEEKKHPRADKLYLQFFLSRISKLREPVLNNGRVRISFGFTTLSKLRRAGNIRGLFDIPPMDNILAAMLTKNKIPFKREFVVKRKNGKIFRLDFAIPRRTKPLNIECDAYRWHSQKQQRIKDKLRDKELKKLGWKIIRISEEELLKTPRDVLSKIKKVLSARRQAS
;
A
#
# COMPACT_ATOMS: atom_id res chain seq x y z
N MET A 1 -1.35 -27.05 -12.66
CA MET A 1 -0.04 -26.43 -12.32
C MET A 1 0.04 -26.16 -10.82
N LYS A 2 1.07 -26.66 -10.10
CA LYS A 2 1.27 -26.37 -8.66
C LYS A 2 1.51 -24.87 -8.45
N LYS A 3 0.66 -24.19 -7.68
CA LYS A 3 0.81 -22.78 -7.33
C LYS A 3 2.15 -22.61 -6.57
N LEU A 4 3.13 -21.95 -7.18
CA LEU A 4 4.45 -21.74 -6.58
C LEU A 4 4.30 -21.05 -5.22
N ARG A 5 4.89 -21.65 -4.19
CA ARG A 5 4.84 -21.15 -2.80
C ARG A 5 5.59 -19.81 -2.73
N PRO A 6 4.98 -18.71 -2.22
CA PRO A 6 5.67 -17.44 -2.03
C PRO A 6 6.94 -17.57 -1.18
N ASP A 7 8.07 -17.10 -1.69
CA ASP A 7 9.39 -17.22 -1.06
C ASP A 7 10.14 -15.90 -0.97
N VAL A 8 9.57 -14.82 -1.52
CA VAL A 8 10.09 -13.45 -1.43
C VAL A 8 9.16 -12.64 -0.53
N LEU A 9 9.75 -11.94 0.44
CA LEU A 9 9.08 -10.86 1.16
C LEU A 9 9.53 -9.50 0.60
N VAL A 10 8.59 -8.75 0.03
CA VAL A 10 8.80 -7.35 -0.32
C VAL A 10 8.75 -6.52 0.97
N CYS A 11 9.82 -5.79 1.21
CA CYS A 11 10.05 -4.88 2.33
C CYS A 11 10.07 -3.43 1.85
N VAL A 12 9.94 -2.47 2.77
CA VAL A 12 9.96 -1.03 2.45
C VAL A 12 11.26 -0.41 2.98
N LEU A 13 12.14 0.00 2.07
CA LEU A 13 13.39 0.68 2.38
C LEU A 13 13.10 2.18 2.57
N LYS A 14 12.91 2.61 3.82
CA LYS A 14 12.32 3.93 4.10
C LYS A 14 13.26 5.11 3.90
N THR A 15 14.57 4.92 4.06
CA THR A 15 15.54 6.01 4.13
C THR A 15 16.81 5.70 3.36
N LYS A 16 17.54 6.74 2.92
CA LYS A 16 18.86 6.60 2.30
C LYS A 16 19.86 5.90 3.24
N ARG A 17 19.77 6.17 4.54
CA ARG A 17 20.56 5.48 5.58
C ARG A 17 20.32 3.97 5.57
N ASP A 18 19.07 3.53 5.55
CA ASP A 18 18.76 2.10 5.48
C ASP A 18 19.26 1.47 4.17
N LYS A 19 19.26 2.21 3.05
CA LYS A 19 19.84 1.73 1.78
C LYS A 19 21.35 1.56 1.88
N LYS A 20 22.05 2.48 2.52
CA LYS A 20 23.51 2.40 2.76
C LYS A 20 23.85 1.14 3.56
N ILE A 21 23.19 0.96 4.71
CA ILE A 21 23.31 -0.24 5.57
C ILE A 21 23.04 -1.51 4.75
N LEU A 22 21.98 -1.54 3.95
CA LEU A 22 21.64 -2.71 3.14
C LEU A 22 22.77 -3.08 2.15
N LEU A 23 23.38 -2.10 1.51
CA LEU A 23 24.41 -2.33 0.48
C LEU A 23 25.78 -2.66 1.08
N GLU A 24 26.17 -1.96 2.14
CA GLU A 24 27.49 -2.07 2.77
C GLU A 24 27.53 -3.23 3.78
N GLU A 25 26.53 -3.30 4.66
CA GLU A 25 26.50 -4.26 5.78
C GLU A 25 25.62 -5.48 5.51
N ARG A 26 24.84 -5.49 4.41
CA ARG A 26 24.04 -6.63 3.92
C ARG A 26 23.04 -7.18 4.93
N TRP A 27 22.40 -6.30 5.70
CA TRP A 27 21.31 -6.69 6.58
C TRP A 27 20.12 -5.75 6.49
N TYR A 28 18.95 -6.25 6.90
CA TYR A 28 17.71 -5.48 7.01
C TYR A 28 16.95 -5.86 8.28
N ARG A 29 16.11 -4.96 8.81
CA ARG A 29 15.39 -5.17 10.07
C ARG A 29 13.88 -4.97 9.95
N ILE A 30 13.12 -5.81 10.65
CA ILE A 30 11.66 -5.70 10.76
C ILE A 30 11.28 -5.69 12.24
N PRO A 31 10.48 -4.72 12.73
CA PRO A 31 9.94 -4.77 14.08
C PRO A 31 9.21 -6.10 14.31
N LEU A 32 9.44 -6.77 15.44
CA LEU A 32 8.86 -8.10 15.71
C LEU A 32 7.33 -8.08 15.61
N GLU A 33 6.68 -7.01 16.09
CA GLU A 33 5.23 -6.78 15.98
C GLU A 33 4.70 -6.77 14.53
N HIS A 34 5.58 -6.55 13.55
CA HIS A 34 5.26 -6.48 12.13
C HIS A 34 5.92 -7.60 11.31
N ALA A 35 6.63 -8.50 11.98
CA ALA A 35 7.29 -9.61 11.32
C ALA A 35 6.25 -10.53 10.66
N PRO A 36 6.50 -11.01 9.43
CA PRO A 36 5.61 -11.99 8.83
C PRO A 36 5.67 -13.31 9.60
N ARG A 37 4.51 -13.98 9.72
CA ARG A 37 4.45 -15.34 10.28
C ARG A 37 5.19 -16.36 9.41
N ARG A 38 5.16 -16.15 8.08
CA ARG A 38 5.83 -17.00 7.10
C ARG A 38 7.31 -16.62 7.00
N LYS A 39 8.19 -17.62 6.93
CA LYS A 39 9.63 -17.42 6.73
C LYS A 39 9.95 -17.24 5.23
N PRO A 40 10.38 -16.04 4.77
CA PRO A 40 10.85 -15.86 3.40
C PRO A 40 12.22 -16.50 3.19
N LYS A 41 12.56 -16.82 1.94
CA LYS A 41 13.92 -17.18 1.50
C LYS A 41 14.69 -15.94 0.98
N PHE A 42 13.97 -14.95 0.48
CA PHE A 42 14.52 -13.73 -0.09
C PHE A 42 13.80 -12.50 0.46
N LEU A 43 14.53 -11.39 0.57
CA LEU A 43 13.96 -10.06 0.74
C LEU A 43 14.13 -9.26 -0.54
N ALA A 44 13.10 -8.51 -0.91
CA ALA A 44 13.15 -7.50 -1.97
C ALA A 44 12.77 -6.14 -1.40
N PHE A 45 13.29 -5.05 -1.97
CA PHE A 45 13.23 -3.74 -1.33
C PHE A 45 12.52 -2.71 -2.21
N TYR A 46 11.32 -2.31 -1.80
CA TYR A 46 10.62 -1.17 -2.37
C TYR A 46 11.21 0.13 -1.84
N GLN A 47 11.62 1.00 -2.75
CA GLN A 47 12.14 2.35 -2.50
C GLN A 47 10.99 3.36 -2.70
N PRO A 48 10.54 4.10 -1.66
CA PRO A 48 9.52 5.13 -1.80
C PRO A 48 10.00 6.37 -2.59
N ALA A 49 9.09 7.30 -2.86
CA ALA A 49 9.36 8.54 -3.61
C ALA A 49 10.47 9.44 -3.00
N VAL A 50 10.81 9.27 -1.72
CA VAL A 50 11.95 9.98 -1.08
C VAL A 50 13.30 9.74 -1.77
N PHE A 51 13.39 8.69 -2.60
CA PHE A 51 14.57 8.36 -3.39
C PHE A 51 14.59 9.01 -4.79
N LYS A 52 13.65 9.91 -5.13
CA LYS A 52 13.57 10.64 -6.40
C LYS A 52 13.65 9.69 -7.61
N ASP A 53 14.61 9.85 -8.52
CA ASP A 53 14.80 9.00 -9.72
C ASP A 53 15.13 7.54 -9.39
N SER A 54 15.61 7.29 -8.17
CA SER A 54 15.80 5.95 -7.61
C SER A 54 14.59 5.46 -6.80
N GLY A 55 13.50 6.21 -6.75
CA GLY A 55 12.29 5.91 -5.99
C GLY A 55 11.24 5.18 -6.80
N GLU A 56 10.14 4.91 -6.10
CA GLU A 56 8.91 4.30 -6.59
C GLU A 56 9.10 2.97 -7.32
N LYS A 57 10.12 2.19 -6.93
CA LYS A 57 10.45 0.91 -7.56
C LYS A 57 11.00 -0.13 -6.59
N ILE A 58 10.97 -1.38 -7.02
CA ILE A 58 11.75 -2.48 -6.45
C ILE A 58 12.84 -2.81 -7.45
N GLU A 59 14.09 -2.66 -7.06
CA GLU A 59 15.23 -3.00 -7.92
C GLU A 59 16.27 -3.88 -7.22
N LEU A 60 16.24 -3.94 -5.88
CA LEU A 60 17.20 -4.67 -5.06
C LEU A 60 16.54 -5.87 -4.37
N TYR A 61 17.26 -6.99 -4.32
CA TYR A 61 16.87 -8.16 -3.55
C TYR A 61 18.08 -8.95 -3.06
N GLY A 62 17.89 -9.77 -2.04
CA GLY A 62 18.95 -10.61 -1.47
C GLY A 62 18.39 -11.88 -0.85
N ARG A 63 19.17 -12.97 -0.90
CA ARG A 63 18.82 -14.23 -0.23
C ARG A 63 19.13 -14.10 1.26
N ILE A 64 18.23 -14.57 2.10
CA ILE A 64 18.47 -14.63 3.55
C ILE A 64 19.46 -15.76 3.84
N LYS A 65 20.53 -15.43 4.56
CA LYS A 65 21.46 -16.41 5.13
C LYS A 65 20.94 -16.89 6.49
N TYR A 66 20.72 -15.96 7.40
CA TYR A 66 20.19 -16.20 8.74
C TYR A 66 19.53 -14.94 9.28
N TRP A 67 18.89 -15.06 10.45
CA TRP A 67 18.30 -13.93 11.16
C TRP A 67 18.54 -14.07 12.66
N ARG A 68 18.44 -12.96 13.39
CA ARG A 68 18.47 -12.96 14.86
C ARG A 68 17.46 -11.98 15.42
N LEU A 69 17.09 -12.17 16.69
CA LEU A 69 16.22 -11.30 17.45
C LEU A 69 17.06 -10.38 18.34
N LYS A 70 16.94 -9.06 18.18
CA LYS A 70 17.68 -8.06 18.96
C LYS A 70 16.83 -6.82 19.27
N LYS A 71 17.19 -6.05 20.29
CA LYS A 71 16.59 -4.72 20.51
C LYS A 71 17.10 -3.74 19.47
N ARG A 72 16.32 -2.69 19.16
CA ARG A 72 16.73 -1.67 18.18
C ARG A 72 18.06 -1.03 18.53
N LYS A 73 18.27 -0.70 19.81
CA LYS A 73 19.51 -0.07 20.30
C LYS A 73 20.75 -0.95 20.12
N ASP A 74 20.58 -2.28 20.05
CA ASP A 74 21.68 -3.23 19.81
C ASP A 74 21.96 -3.41 18.31
N ILE A 75 20.97 -3.13 17.45
CA ILE A 75 21.11 -3.19 15.99
C ILE A 75 21.68 -1.88 15.45
N ILE A 76 21.29 -0.75 16.05
CA ILE A 76 21.72 0.60 15.67
C ILE A 76 22.17 1.33 16.94
N PRO A 77 23.45 1.20 17.32
CA PRO A 77 23.98 1.77 18.55
C PRO A 77 23.86 3.30 18.65
N GLU A 78 23.81 4.01 17.52
CA GLU A 78 23.65 5.48 17.51
C GLU A 78 22.23 5.92 17.90
N GLU A 79 21.26 4.99 17.93
CA GLU A 79 19.86 5.27 18.21
C GLU A 79 19.42 4.86 19.64
N LYS A 80 20.34 4.92 20.61
CA LYS A 80 20.05 4.57 22.03
C LYS A 80 18.84 5.32 22.63
N LYS A 81 18.64 6.59 22.26
CA LYS A 81 17.52 7.44 22.75
C LYS A 81 16.26 7.38 21.86
N HIS A 82 16.21 6.50 20.87
CA HIS A 82 15.06 6.41 19.97
C HIS A 82 13.81 5.93 20.74
N PRO A 83 12.58 6.41 20.44
CA PRO A 83 11.34 5.99 21.11
C PRO A 83 11.00 4.48 21.03
N ARG A 84 11.80 3.72 20.27
CA ARG A 84 11.68 2.28 20.06
C ARG A 84 12.99 1.54 20.37
N ALA A 85 13.92 2.17 21.08
CA ALA A 85 15.24 1.63 21.39
C ALA A 85 15.16 0.21 21.99
N ASP A 86 14.23 0.00 22.92
CA ASP A 86 14.03 -1.30 23.60
C ASP A 86 13.07 -2.26 22.89
N LYS A 87 12.47 -1.87 21.76
CA LYS A 87 11.59 -2.76 21.00
C LYS A 87 12.41 -3.82 20.27
N LEU A 88 11.84 -5.02 20.18
CA LEU A 88 12.44 -6.16 19.49
C LEU A 88 12.27 -6.08 17.98
N TYR A 89 13.32 -6.47 17.26
CA TYR A 89 13.40 -6.52 15.81
C TYR A 89 14.01 -7.85 15.36
N LEU A 90 13.47 -8.39 14.27
CA LEU A 90 14.16 -9.42 13.48
C LEU A 90 15.17 -8.73 12.57
N GLN A 91 16.46 -9.01 12.78
CA GLN A 91 17.55 -8.60 11.89
C GLN A 91 17.88 -9.75 10.96
N PHE A 92 17.68 -9.55 9.66
CA PHE A 92 17.97 -10.50 8.60
C PHE A 92 19.32 -10.18 7.97
N PHE A 93 20.20 -11.17 7.88
CA PHE A 93 21.47 -11.08 7.18
C PHE A 93 21.36 -11.72 5.81
N LEU A 94 21.87 -11.04 4.81
CA LEU A 94 21.66 -11.37 3.40
C LEU A 94 22.97 -11.83 2.75
N SER A 95 22.82 -12.59 1.67
CA SER A 95 23.90 -12.79 0.71
C SER A 95 24.25 -11.48 -0.02
N ARG A 96 25.02 -11.58 -1.10
CA ARG A 96 25.17 -10.47 -2.06
C ARG A 96 23.79 -9.89 -2.40
N ILE A 97 23.69 -8.56 -2.37
CA ILE A 97 22.53 -7.83 -2.86
C ILE A 97 22.61 -7.79 -4.38
N SER A 98 21.57 -8.29 -5.02
CA SER A 98 21.46 -8.35 -6.47
C SER A 98 20.50 -7.28 -6.96
N LYS A 99 20.81 -6.74 -8.15
CA LYS A 99 19.89 -5.86 -8.88
C LYS A 99 19.01 -6.69 -9.81
N LEU A 100 17.75 -6.34 -9.94
CA LEU A 100 16.89 -6.88 -11.00
C LEU A 100 17.36 -6.36 -12.37
N ARG A 101 17.18 -7.16 -13.43
CA ARG A 101 17.43 -6.72 -14.81
C ARG A 101 16.52 -5.54 -15.14
N GLU A 102 15.22 -5.71 -14.91
CA GLU A 102 14.21 -4.66 -15.02
C GLU A 102 13.62 -4.37 -13.63
N PRO A 103 13.50 -3.10 -13.22
CA PRO A 103 12.89 -2.76 -11.94
C PRO A 103 11.36 -2.96 -11.98
N VAL A 104 10.77 -3.34 -10.85
CA VAL A 104 9.32 -3.36 -10.69
C VAL A 104 8.83 -1.96 -10.32
N LEU A 105 8.09 -1.29 -11.20
CA LEU A 105 7.67 0.10 -11.00
C LEU A 105 6.33 0.24 -10.26
N ASN A 106 6.16 1.32 -9.49
CA ASN A 106 4.92 1.66 -8.80
C ASN A 106 4.12 2.78 -9.50
N ASN A 107 3.81 2.60 -10.78
CA ASN A 107 3.11 3.59 -11.60
C ASN A 107 1.68 3.88 -11.12
N GLY A 108 1.05 2.92 -10.43
CA GLY A 108 -0.32 3.04 -9.91
C GLY A 108 -0.42 3.60 -8.49
N ARG A 109 0.68 4.13 -7.92
CA ARG A 109 0.77 4.65 -6.54
C ARG A 109 0.21 3.68 -5.49
N VAL A 110 0.40 2.38 -5.73
CA VAL A 110 -0.06 1.32 -4.83
C VAL A 110 0.71 1.48 -3.52
N ARG A 111 -0.02 1.54 -2.41
CA ARG A 111 0.63 1.63 -1.10
C ARG A 111 1.32 0.31 -0.77
N ILE A 112 2.65 0.34 -0.70
CA ILE A 112 3.45 -0.84 -0.37
C ILE A 112 3.67 -0.93 1.14
N SER A 113 3.40 -2.12 1.69
CA SER A 113 3.79 -2.56 3.02
C SER A 113 4.61 -3.86 2.88
N PHE A 114 4.54 -4.76 3.86
CA PHE A 114 5.09 -6.11 3.72
C PHE A 114 4.16 -6.99 2.88
N GLY A 115 4.65 -7.51 1.77
CA GLY A 115 3.88 -8.37 0.86
C GLY A 115 4.67 -9.58 0.39
N PHE A 116 4.02 -10.73 0.31
CA PHE A 116 4.64 -11.96 -0.20
C PHE A 116 4.45 -12.10 -1.71
N THR A 117 5.49 -12.54 -2.38
CA THR A 117 5.47 -12.91 -3.80
C THR A 117 6.45 -14.07 -4.04
N THR A 118 6.65 -14.46 -5.29
CA THR A 118 7.65 -15.47 -5.68
C THR A 118 8.85 -14.79 -6.35
N LEU A 119 10.03 -15.42 -6.26
CA LEU A 119 11.21 -14.93 -6.99
C LEU A 119 10.97 -14.86 -8.50
N SER A 120 10.19 -15.79 -9.02
CA SER A 120 9.78 -15.83 -10.43
C SER A 120 8.93 -14.62 -10.84
N LYS A 121 7.96 -14.21 -10.01
CA LYS A 121 7.17 -12.99 -10.25
C LYS A 121 8.00 -11.73 -10.09
N LEU A 122 8.83 -11.66 -9.04
CA LEU A 122 9.73 -10.53 -8.81
C LEU A 122 10.61 -10.22 -10.03
N ARG A 123 11.12 -11.26 -10.70
CA ARG A 123 12.01 -11.12 -11.87
C ARG A 123 11.30 -10.75 -13.17
N ARG A 124 9.98 -10.94 -13.28
CA ARG A 124 9.21 -10.73 -14.51
C ARG A 124 8.23 -9.56 -14.45
N ALA A 125 7.78 -9.19 -13.25
CA ALA A 125 6.76 -8.15 -13.10
C ALA A 125 7.32 -6.78 -13.49
N GLY A 126 6.72 -6.12 -14.49
CA GLY A 126 7.09 -4.73 -14.82
C GLY A 126 6.55 -3.70 -13.82
N ASN A 127 5.50 -4.05 -13.05
CA ASN A 127 4.91 -3.14 -12.07
C ASN A 127 4.35 -3.87 -10.84
N ILE A 128 4.09 -3.10 -9.78
CA ILE A 128 3.58 -3.60 -8.50
C ILE A 128 2.27 -4.37 -8.65
N ARG A 129 1.36 -3.92 -9.51
CA ARG A 129 0.06 -4.58 -9.70
C ARG A 129 0.26 -6.00 -10.23
N GLY A 130 1.10 -6.17 -11.24
CA GLY A 130 1.50 -7.48 -11.75
C GLY A 130 2.28 -8.33 -10.73
N LEU A 131 3.06 -7.70 -9.85
CA LEU A 131 3.83 -8.42 -8.82
C LEU A 131 2.94 -9.11 -7.77
N PHE A 132 1.82 -8.48 -7.43
CA PHE A 132 0.90 -8.93 -6.38
C PHE A 132 -0.47 -9.37 -6.90
N ASP A 133 -0.63 -9.50 -8.22
CA ASP A 133 -1.90 -9.81 -8.89
C ASP A 133 -3.04 -8.84 -8.51
N ILE A 134 -2.71 -7.56 -8.29
CA ILE A 134 -3.70 -6.56 -7.88
C ILE A 134 -4.50 -6.14 -9.11
N PRO A 135 -5.83 -6.37 -9.13
CA PRO A 135 -6.66 -5.96 -10.25
C PRO A 135 -6.72 -4.44 -10.39
N PRO A 136 -6.95 -3.91 -11.61
CA PRO A 136 -7.09 -2.48 -11.86
C PRO A 136 -8.47 -1.97 -11.43
N MET A 137 -8.78 -2.07 -10.14
CA MET A 137 -10.07 -1.73 -9.52
C MET A 137 -10.59 -0.35 -9.92
N ASP A 138 -9.69 0.63 -9.96
CA ASP A 138 -9.95 1.99 -10.41
C ASP A 138 -10.45 2.04 -11.86
N ASN A 139 -9.82 1.31 -12.79
CA ASN A 139 -10.28 1.28 -14.18
C ASN A 139 -11.63 0.58 -14.32
N ILE A 140 -11.85 -0.50 -13.57
CA ILE A 140 -13.12 -1.24 -13.57
C ILE A 140 -14.25 -0.35 -13.06
N LEU A 141 -14.04 0.34 -11.94
CA LEU A 141 -15.04 1.27 -11.38
C LEU A 141 -15.28 2.45 -12.31
N ALA A 142 -14.23 3.04 -12.88
CA ALA A 142 -14.35 4.13 -13.85
C ALA A 142 -15.21 3.72 -15.05
N ALA A 143 -14.94 2.55 -15.64
CA ALA A 143 -15.71 2.02 -16.75
C ALA A 143 -17.20 1.79 -16.37
N MET A 144 -17.47 1.26 -15.17
CA MET A 144 -18.82 1.08 -14.66
C MET A 144 -19.57 2.41 -14.52
N LEU A 145 -18.94 3.43 -13.94
CA LEU A 145 -19.53 4.76 -13.76
C LEU A 145 -19.80 5.44 -15.10
N THR A 146 -18.84 5.40 -16.03
CA THR A 146 -18.98 5.93 -17.39
C THR A 146 -20.13 5.27 -18.14
N LYS A 147 -20.18 3.93 -18.15
CA LYS A 147 -21.26 3.17 -18.81
C LYS A 147 -22.65 3.54 -18.27
N ASN A 148 -22.74 3.94 -17.02
CA ASN A 148 -23.99 4.35 -16.37
C ASN A 148 -24.22 5.87 -16.36
N LYS A 149 -23.42 6.65 -17.10
CA LYS A 149 -23.51 8.11 -17.20
C LYS A 149 -23.44 8.81 -15.83
N ILE A 150 -22.70 8.24 -14.88
CA ILE A 150 -22.47 8.85 -13.57
C ILE A 150 -21.20 9.70 -13.67
N PRO A 151 -21.28 11.03 -13.48
CA PRO A 151 -20.09 11.89 -13.57
C PRO A 151 -19.17 11.66 -12.37
N PHE A 152 -17.87 11.60 -12.62
CA PHE A 152 -16.86 11.44 -11.57
C PHE A 152 -15.57 12.19 -11.91
N LYS A 153 -14.77 12.46 -10.88
CA LYS A 153 -13.38 12.94 -10.99
C LYS A 153 -12.47 11.93 -10.29
N ARG A 154 -11.38 11.55 -10.94
CA ARG A 154 -10.34 10.69 -10.35
C ARG A 154 -9.34 11.53 -9.56
N GLU A 155 -8.73 10.93 -8.54
CA GLU A 155 -7.66 11.54 -7.73
C GLU A 155 -8.01 12.94 -7.20
N PHE A 156 -9.29 13.18 -6.88
CA PHE A 156 -9.78 14.50 -6.50
C PHE A 156 -9.14 14.99 -5.20
N VAL A 157 -8.61 16.21 -5.22
CA VAL A 157 -7.88 16.80 -4.08
C VAL A 157 -8.81 17.67 -3.24
N VAL A 158 -8.88 17.37 -1.94
CA VAL A 158 -9.57 18.19 -0.94
C VAL A 158 -8.54 18.83 -0.02
N LYS A 159 -8.48 20.17 0.00
CA LYS A 159 -7.62 20.92 0.91
C LYS A 159 -8.22 20.93 2.32
N ARG A 160 -7.37 20.72 3.33
CA ARG A 160 -7.73 20.78 4.75
C ARG A 160 -7.43 22.17 5.30
N LYS A 161 -8.04 22.50 6.45
CA LYS A 161 -7.82 23.79 7.14
C LYS A 161 -6.35 24.05 7.51
N ASN A 162 -5.57 23.00 7.74
CA ASN A 162 -4.15 23.08 8.09
C ASN A 162 -3.21 22.99 6.88
N GLY A 163 -3.70 23.26 5.66
CA GLY A 163 -2.90 23.21 4.42
C GLY A 163 -2.58 21.81 3.90
N LYS A 164 -2.83 20.73 4.66
CA LYS A 164 -2.65 19.36 4.19
C LYS A 164 -3.75 18.99 3.18
N ILE A 165 -3.51 17.97 2.35
CA ILE A 165 -4.47 17.51 1.34
C ILE A 165 -4.97 16.09 1.62
N PHE A 166 -6.25 15.86 1.30
CA PHE A 166 -6.78 14.52 1.05
C PHE A 166 -6.86 14.28 -0.46
N ARG A 167 -6.56 13.06 -0.89
CA ARG A 167 -6.74 12.61 -2.27
C ARG A 167 -7.77 11.50 -2.28
N LEU A 168 -8.85 11.71 -3.02
CA LEU A 168 -9.99 10.81 -3.13
C LEU A 168 -9.84 10.01 -4.43
N ASP A 169 -10.04 8.70 -4.40
CA ASP A 169 -9.88 7.87 -5.59
C ASP A 169 -10.90 8.27 -6.66
N PHE A 170 -12.17 8.40 -6.25
CA PHE A 170 -13.28 8.87 -7.07
C PHE A 170 -14.12 9.87 -6.28
N ALA A 171 -14.31 11.06 -6.85
CA ALA A 171 -15.25 12.05 -6.36
C ALA A 171 -16.42 12.18 -7.34
N ILE A 172 -17.64 11.97 -6.85
CA ILE A 172 -18.88 12.29 -7.57
C ILE A 172 -19.37 13.64 -7.03
N PRO A 173 -19.22 14.72 -7.81
CA PRO A 173 -19.66 16.05 -7.38
C PRO A 173 -21.19 16.08 -7.23
N ARG A 174 -21.65 16.77 -6.18
CA ARG A 174 -23.07 17.00 -5.91
C ARG A 174 -23.25 18.39 -5.31
N ARG A 175 -24.41 19.02 -5.57
CA ARG A 175 -24.78 20.32 -4.96
C ARG A 175 -24.69 20.31 -3.44
N THR A 176 -25.04 19.18 -2.83
CA THR A 176 -24.93 18.95 -1.39
C THR A 176 -24.48 17.52 -1.11
N LYS A 177 -23.56 17.34 -0.16
CA LYS A 177 -22.94 16.05 0.22
C LYS A 177 -22.26 15.31 -0.95
N PRO A 178 -21.14 15.82 -1.49
CA PRO A 178 -20.38 15.12 -2.53
C PRO A 178 -19.97 13.72 -2.05
N LEU A 179 -19.88 12.78 -2.98
CA LEU A 179 -19.62 11.37 -2.69
C LEU A 179 -18.17 11.02 -3.03
N ASN A 180 -17.44 10.53 -2.03
CA ASN A 180 -16.16 9.86 -2.18
C ASN A 180 -16.38 8.35 -2.31
N ILE A 181 -15.85 7.74 -3.36
CA ILE A 181 -15.77 6.29 -3.49
C ILE A 181 -14.29 5.89 -3.39
N GLU A 182 -13.95 5.08 -2.39
CA GLU A 182 -12.61 4.54 -2.19
C GLU A 182 -12.56 3.07 -2.62
N CYS A 183 -11.55 2.72 -3.42
CA CYS A 183 -11.26 1.34 -3.79
C CYS A 183 -10.28 0.77 -2.77
N ASP A 184 -10.77 -0.01 -1.80
CA ASP A 184 -9.90 -0.64 -0.81
C ASP A 184 -9.19 -1.83 -1.45
N ALA A 185 -8.00 -1.58 -2.03
CA ALA A 185 -7.11 -2.64 -2.47
C ALA A 185 -6.63 -3.47 -1.27
N TYR A 186 -6.44 -4.77 -1.50
CA TYR A 186 -6.07 -5.78 -0.50
C TYR A 186 -5.00 -5.28 0.48
N ARG A 187 -5.39 -5.12 1.76
CA ARG A 187 -4.53 -4.55 2.81
C ARG A 187 -3.58 -5.61 3.35
N TRP A 188 -2.39 -5.73 2.76
CA TRP A 188 -1.30 -6.51 3.33
C TRP A 188 -0.90 -5.92 4.70
N HIS A 189 -1.29 -6.62 5.77
CA HIS A 189 -1.12 -6.27 7.18
C HIS A 189 -1.53 -4.84 7.58
N SER A 190 -2.83 -4.53 7.57
CA SER A 190 -3.32 -3.29 8.19
C SER A 190 -3.24 -3.35 9.72
N GLN A 191 -2.26 -2.66 10.28
CA GLN A 191 -2.06 -2.53 11.73
C GLN A 191 -3.17 -1.67 12.37
N LYS A 192 -3.39 -1.87 13.68
CA LYS A 192 -4.31 -1.09 14.52
C LYS A 192 -4.08 0.43 14.37
N GLN A 193 -2.83 0.87 14.29
CA GLN A 193 -2.48 2.29 14.08
C GLN A 193 -2.94 2.84 12.72
N GLN A 194 -2.91 2.03 11.66
CA GLN A 194 -3.39 2.47 10.35
C GLN A 194 -4.91 2.64 10.36
N ARG A 195 -5.63 1.71 10.99
CA ARG A 195 -7.09 1.80 11.16
C ARG A 195 -7.49 3.06 11.92
N ILE A 196 -6.72 3.46 12.93
CA ILE A 196 -6.96 4.73 13.66
C ILE A 196 -6.78 5.94 12.75
N LYS A 197 -5.69 5.99 11.96
CA LYS A 197 -5.46 7.07 10.99
C LYS A 197 -6.56 7.16 9.94
N ASP A 198 -7.01 6.02 9.42
CA ASP A 198 -8.10 5.97 8.44
C ASP A 198 -9.42 6.45 9.06
N LYS A 199 -9.74 6.05 10.30
CA LYS A 199 -10.93 6.54 11.02
C LYS A 199 -10.89 8.06 11.23
N LEU A 200 -9.73 8.61 11.59
CA LEU A 200 -9.58 10.06 11.74
C LEU A 200 -9.76 10.80 10.41
N ARG A 201 -9.18 10.26 9.32
CA ARG A 201 -9.37 10.76 7.96
C ARG A 201 -10.86 10.77 7.57
N ASP A 202 -11.55 9.66 7.77
CA ASP A 202 -12.97 9.52 7.43
C ASP A 202 -13.83 10.50 8.25
N LYS A 203 -13.52 10.70 9.54
CA LYS A 203 -14.22 11.68 10.40
C LYS A 203 -14.04 13.11 9.87
N GLU A 204 -12.83 13.47 9.46
CA GLU A 204 -12.54 14.81 8.92
C GLU A 204 -13.21 15.05 7.56
N LEU A 205 -13.16 14.08 6.64
CA LEU A 205 -13.86 14.16 5.35
C LEU A 205 -15.38 14.29 5.53
N LYS A 206 -15.98 13.55 6.48
CA LYS A 206 -17.40 13.69 6.82
C LYS A 206 -17.74 15.08 7.36
N LYS A 207 -16.87 15.67 8.20
CA LYS A 207 -17.04 17.07 8.67
C LYS A 207 -16.97 18.08 7.53
N LEU A 208 -16.21 17.78 6.47
CA LEU A 208 -16.17 18.57 5.23
C LEU A 208 -17.35 18.28 4.28
N GLY A 209 -18.36 17.54 4.75
CA GLY A 209 -19.59 17.25 4.01
C GLY A 209 -19.50 16.04 3.07
N TRP A 210 -18.38 15.31 3.03
CA TRP A 210 -18.24 14.16 2.14
C TRP A 210 -18.97 12.94 2.69
N LYS A 211 -19.80 12.31 1.86
CA LYS A 211 -20.24 10.95 2.07
C LYS A 211 -19.16 10.01 1.52
N ILE A 212 -18.88 8.91 2.23
CA ILE A 212 -17.81 7.97 1.85
C ILE A 212 -18.44 6.59 1.66
N ILE A 213 -18.15 5.95 0.52
CA ILE A 213 -18.42 4.54 0.26
C ILE A 213 -17.08 3.86 0.00
N ARG A 214 -16.84 2.74 0.67
CA ARG A 214 -15.71 1.85 0.40
C ARG A 214 -16.21 0.68 -0.45
N ILE A 215 -15.47 0.34 -1.49
CA ILE A 215 -15.72 -0.81 -2.36
C ILE A 215 -14.48 -1.71 -2.29
N SER A 216 -14.70 -2.94 -1.88
CA SER A 216 -13.67 -3.97 -1.87
C SER A 216 -13.47 -4.60 -3.26
N GLU A 217 -12.32 -5.24 -3.44
CA GLU A 217 -12.03 -6.05 -4.63
C GLU A 217 -13.11 -7.10 -4.90
N GLU A 218 -13.51 -7.81 -3.85
CA GLU A 218 -14.52 -8.85 -3.95
C GLU A 218 -15.88 -8.32 -4.40
N GLU A 219 -16.36 -7.22 -3.78
CA GLU A 219 -17.63 -6.59 -4.17
C GLU A 219 -17.61 -6.16 -5.65
N LEU A 220 -16.54 -5.50 -6.11
CA LEU A 220 -16.51 -4.98 -7.48
C LEU A 220 -16.39 -6.08 -8.53
N LEU A 221 -15.60 -7.12 -8.25
CA LEU A 221 -15.35 -8.19 -9.21
C LEU A 221 -16.47 -9.24 -9.24
N LYS A 222 -17.00 -9.62 -8.07
CA LYS A 222 -18.03 -10.68 -7.99
C LYS A 222 -19.45 -10.15 -8.08
N THR A 223 -19.73 -8.98 -7.49
CA THR A 223 -21.08 -8.42 -7.42
C THR A 223 -21.16 -6.96 -7.94
N PRO A 224 -20.71 -6.70 -9.19
CA PRO A 224 -20.67 -5.34 -9.73
C PRO A 224 -22.05 -4.66 -9.82
N ARG A 225 -23.13 -5.44 -10.00
CA ARG A 225 -24.51 -4.91 -10.01
C ARG A 225 -24.92 -4.36 -8.65
N ASP A 226 -24.55 -5.05 -7.57
CA ASP A 226 -24.85 -4.63 -6.20
C ASP A 226 -24.05 -3.38 -5.83
N VAL A 227 -22.79 -3.31 -6.26
CA VAL A 227 -21.97 -2.10 -6.13
C VAL A 227 -22.64 -0.91 -6.82
N LEU A 228 -23.09 -1.09 -8.06
CA LEU A 228 -23.79 -0.04 -8.80
C LEU A 228 -25.09 0.37 -8.09
N SER A 229 -25.87 -0.60 -7.60
CA SER A 229 -27.11 -0.36 -6.85
C SER A 229 -26.84 0.45 -5.57
N LYS A 230 -25.80 0.07 -4.81
CA LYS A 230 -25.30 0.78 -3.62
C LYS A 230 -24.95 2.23 -3.94
N ILE A 231 -24.23 2.48 -5.05
CA ILE A 231 -23.89 3.83 -5.50
C ILE A 231 -25.16 4.61 -5.88
N LYS A 232 -26.03 4.03 -6.72
CA LYS A 232 -27.28 4.67 -7.17
C LYS A 232 -28.20 5.01 -6.01
N LYS A 233 -28.37 4.11 -5.02
CA LYS A 233 -29.15 4.35 -3.80
C LYS A 233 -28.63 5.55 -3.00
N VAL A 234 -27.31 5.71 -2.91
CA VAL A 234 -26.72 6.87 -2.25
C VAL A 234 -26.92 8.16 -3.04
N LEU A 235 -26.90 8.07 -4.37
CA LEU A 235 -27.19 9.20 -5.25
C LEU A 235 -28.68 9.59 -5.22
N SER A 236 -29.60 8.62 -5.16
CA SER A 236 -31.06 8.85 -5.23
C SER A 236 -31.70 9.29 -3.92
N ALA A 237 -31.09 9.04 -2.75
CA ALA A 237 -31.61 9.35 -1.41
C ALA A 237 -31.90 10.84 -1.10
N ARG A 238 -32.01 11.70 -2.13
CA ARG A 238 -32.40 13.11 -2.05
C ARG A 238 -33.36 13.58 -3.14
N ARG A 239 -33.79 12.74 -4.09
CA ARG A 239 -34.87 13.14 -5.02
C ARG A 239 -36.25 13.23 -4.35
N GLN A 240 -36.40 12.74 -3.11
CA GLN A 240 -37.66 12.68 -2.35
C GLN A 240 -37.74 13.68 -1.19
N ALA A 241 -36.82 14.64 -1.10
CA ALA A 241 -36.86 15.71 -0.10
C ALA A 241 -36.73 17.04 -0.85
N SER A 242 -37.80 17.39 -1.55
CA SER A 242 -38.02 18.66 -2.25
C SER A 242 -39.51 18.91 -2.21
#